data_AF-A0A2G2AA35-F1
#
_entry.id   AF-A0A2G2AA35-F1
#
_cell.length_a   1.000
_cell.length_b   1.000
_cell.length_c   1.000
_cell.angle_alpha   90.00
_cell.angle_beta   90.00
_cell.angle_gamma   90.00
#
_symmetry.space_group_name_H-M   'P 1'
#
loop_
_entity.id
_entity.type
_entity.pdbx_description
1 polymer ?
#
loop_
_entity_poly.entity_id
_entity_poly.type
_entity_poly.pdbx_seq_one_letter_code
_entity_poly.pdbx_strand_id
1 'polypeptide(L)'
;MNLNLRKFTKFVDKTFIEGGKEAKEPVVMVSVAVVFNNPWHGKGFVEDLKPVILDLAPKLGDILVPELIKELPDGPKSSAEPAWRDFGEVVLCNTSEEMATVSDKYAPEHLEVHAENLDWWLKRLKNYGSLFLGEETTVAYGDKCSGPNHILPTKGAGRYTGGLYVGKFIKCLTFQRMSKDANKIVGATAARLARAEGMEAHARTSDIRLKKYGHSN
;
A
#
# COMPACT_ATOMS: atom_id res chain seq x y z
N MET A 1 5.39 31.70 0.94
CA MET A 1 6.32 32.41 0.05
C MET A 1 5.74 32.34 -1.36
N ASN A 2 5.52 33.46 -2.07
CA ASN A 2 5.11 33.39 -3.48
C ASN A 2 6.28 32.83 -4.29
N LEU A 3 6.09 31.65 -4.89
CA LEU A 3 7.05 31.06 -5.81
C LEU A 3 7.00 31.86 -7.11
N ASN A 4 7.78 32.94 -7.18
CA ASN A 4 7.93 33.71 -8.42
C ASN A 4 8.68 32.84 -9.44
N LEU A 5 7.94 32.17 -10.32
CA LEU A 5 8.47 31.32 -11.37
C LEU A 5 9.24 32.17 -12.39
N ARG A 6 10.50 31.82 -12.65
CA ARG A 6 11.34 32.46 -13.68
C ARG A 6 11.28 31.74 -14.99
N LYS A 7 11.30 30.41 -14.93
CA LYS A 7 11.28 29.55 -16.11
C LYS A 7 10.49 28.31 -15.78
N PHE A 8 9.65 27.93 -16.73
CA PHE A 8 8.98 26.66 -16.76
C PHE A 8 9.50 25.93 -18.01
N THR A 9 10.01 24.70 -17.84
CA THR A 9 10.54 23.91 -18.96
C THR A 9 9.84 22.57 -18.97
N LYS A 10 9.36 22.21 -20.16
CA LYS A 10 8.75 20.92 -20.44
C LYS A 10 9.53 20.28 -21.56
N PHE A 11 9.95 19.05 -21.33
CA PHE A 11 10.65 18.23 -22.29
C PHE A 11 9.73 17.07 -22.66
N VAL A 12 9.40 16.97 -23.95
CA VAL A 12 8.58 15.89 -24.50
C VAL A 12 9.46 15.18 -25.51
N ASP A 13 9.86 13.96 -25.18
CA ASP A 13 10.59 13.08 -26.09
C ASP A 13 9.61 12.08 -26.71
N LYS A 14 9.64 11.97 -28.03
CA LYS A 14 8.77 11.07 -28.80
C LYS A 14 9.65 10.10 -29.57
N THR A 15 9.68 8.85 -29.11
CA THR A 15 10.51 7.79 -29.70
C THR A 15 9.64 6.85 -30.52
N PHE A 16 9.89 6.76 -31.83
CA PHE A 16 9.18 5.87 -32.77
C PHE A 16 9.90 4.52 -32.93
N ILE A 17 10.22 3.86 -31.82
CA ILE A 17 10.95 2.59 -31.85
C ILE A 17 10.25 1.55 -30.97
N GLU A 18 9.94 0.39 -31.56
CA GLU A 18 9.43 -0.80 -30.87
C GLU A 18 10.31 -2.00 -31.24
N GLY A 19 11.05 -2.56 -30.26
CA GLY A 19 11.91 -3.73 -30.49
C GLY A 19 12.99 -3.56 -31.58
N GLY A 20 13.48 -2.33 -31.78
CA GLY A 20 14.48 -2.01 -32.81
C GLY A 20 13.91 -1.77 -34.22
N LYS A 21 12.59 -1.69 -34.37
CA LYS A 21 11.90 -1.34 -35.62
C LYS A 21 11.14 -0.02 -35.46
N GLU A 22 10.87 0.63 -36.59
CA GLU A 22 10.01 1.83 -36.65
C GLU A 22 8.61 1.50 -36.13
N ALA A 23 8.13 2.30 -35.16
CA ALA A 23 6.79 2.18 -34.61
C ALA A 23 5.84 3.20 -35.26
N LYS A 24 4.59 2.80 -35.52
CA LYS A 24 3.56 3.70 -36.09
C LYS A 24 3.14 4.80 -35.10
N GLU A 25 3.14 4.47 -33.81
CA GLU A 25 2.82 5.39 -32.72
C GLU A 25 4.07 5.56 -31.83
N PRO A 26 4.40 6.78 -31.38
CA PRO A 26 5.59 7.01 -30.57
C PRO A 26 5.36 6.66 -29.08
N VAL A 27 6.42 6.18 -28.42
CA VAL A 27 6.53 6.24 -26.96
C VAL A 27 6.82 7.68 -26.57
N VAL A 28 6.05 8.24 -25.64
CA VAL A 28 6.18 9.63 -25.20
C VAL A 28 6.72 9.66 -23.77
N MET A 29 7.91 10.24 -23.58
CA MET A 29 8.42 10.61 -22.26
C MET A 29 8.18 12.10 -22.04
N VAL A 30 7.66 12.45 -20.87
CA VAL A 30 7.41 13.84 -20.49
C VAL A 30 8.13 14.13 -19.18
N SER A 31 8.99 15.14 -19.21
CA SER A 31 9.65 15.68 -18.03
C SER A 31 9.30 17.16 -17.87
N VAL A 32 8.98 17.56 -16.64
CA VAL A 32 8.66 18.94 -16.32
C VAL A 32 9.61 19.44 -15.25
N ALA A 33 10.19 20.61 -15.48
CA ALA A 33 11.10 21.26 -14.55
C ALA A 33 10.73 22.74 -14.38
N VAL A 34 10.85 23.22 -13.15
CA VAL A 34 10.52 24.59 -12.77
C VAL A 34 11.76 25.26 -12.18
N VAL A 35 12.07 26.46 -12.66
CA VAL A 35 13.09 27.35 -12.08
C VAL A 35 12.38 28.56 -11.49
N PHE A 36 12.53 28.77 -10.20
CA PHE A 36 12.00 29.92 -9.49
C PHE A 36 13.09 30.99 -9.26
N ASN A 37 12.65 32.20 -8.91
CA ASN A 37 13.53 33.27 -8.44
C ASN A 37 14.34 32.77 -7.25
N ASN A 38 15.67 32.96 -7.28
CA ASN A 38 16.54 32.59 -6.17
C ASN A 38 16.12 33.42 -4.93
N PRO A 39 15.45 32.81 -3.92
CA PRO A 39 14.97 33.54 -2.75
C PRO A 39 16.13 33.98 -1.82
N TRP A 40 17.35 33.57 -2.15
CA TRP A 40 18.59 33.85 -1.45
C TRP A 40 19.48 34.88 -2.14
N HIS A 41 19.06 35.41 -3.30
CA HIS A 41 19.81 36.48 -3.96
C HIS A 41 20.02 37.67 -3.00
N GLY A 42 21.27 38.09 -2.83
CA GLY A 42 21.64 39.20 -1.94
C GLY A 42 21.66 38.86 -0.44
N LYS A 43 21.42 37.61 -0.04
CA LYS A 43 21.39 37.18 1.39
C LYS A 43 22.69 36.53 1.90
N GLY A 44 23.76 36.51 1.10
CA GLY A 44 25.05 35.91 1.47
C GLY A 44 25.15 34.40 1.17
N PHE A 45 26.14 33.71 1.77
CA PHE A 45 26.22 32.25 1.74
C PHE A 45 25.09 31.68 2.59
N VAL A 46 24.29 30.80 2.00
CA VAL A 46 23.21 30.14 2.72
C VAL A 46 23.74 28.81 3.22
N GLU A 47 24.15 28.78 4.48
CA GLU A 47 24.45 27.52 5.16
C GLU A 47 23.13 26.74 5.30
N ASP A 48 23.15 25.48 4.83
CA ASP A 48 22.03 24.53 4.79
C ASP A 48 20.68 25.05 4.25
N LEU A 49 20.45 24.82 2.95
CA LEU A 49 19.19 25.14 2.28
C LEU A 49 18.04 24.16 2.54
N LYS A 50 18.30 23.05 3.24
CA LYS A 50 17.36 21.93 3.37
C LYS A 50 15.99 22.34 3.91
N PRO A 51 15.84 23.16 4.97
CA PRO A 51 14.52 23.53 5.49
C PRO A 51 13.64 24.23 4.44
N VAL A 52 14.24 25.11 3.63
CA VAL A 52 13.52 25.86 2.60
C VAL A 52 13.22 24.95 1.40
N ILE A 53 14.16 24.09 0.99
CA ILE A 53 13.93 23.11 -0.08
C ILE A 53 12.76 22.19 0.30
N LEU A 54 12.73 21.71 1.54
CA LEU A 54 11.66 20.86 2.05
C LEU A 54 10.31 21.61 2.05
N ASP A 55 10.24 22.89 2.42
CA ASP A 55 9.03 23.70 2.31
C ASP A 55 8.56 23.93 0.85
N LEU A 56 9.50 23.97 -0.11
CA LEU A 56 9.19 24.18 -1.52
C LEU A 56 8.76 22.90 -2.25
N ALA A 57 9.24 21.73 -1.83
CA ALA A 57 9.01 20.47 -2.53
C ALA A 57 7.50 20.14 -2.71
N PRO A 58 6.62 20.28 -1.69
CA PRO A 58 5.19 20.05 -1.88
C PRO A 58 4.55 21.00 -2.90
N LYS A 59 4.95 22.27 -2.86
CA LYS A 59 4.47 23.31 -3.79
C LYS A 59 4.89 23.04 -5.23
N LEU A 60 6.02 22.35 -5.44
CA LEU A 60 6.42 21.92 -6.78
C LEU A 60 5.50 20.82 -7.31
N GLY A 61 5.04 19.89 -6.47
CA GLY A 61 4.05 18.87 -6.87
C GLY A 61 2.77 19.50 -7.45
N ASP A 62 2.23 20.51 -6.76
CA ASP A 62 1.03 21.24 -7.19
C ASP A 62 1.21 21.96 -8.53
N ILE A 63 2.44 22.34 -8.88
CA ILE A 63 2.76 23.01 -10.15
C ILE A 63 3.05 21.99 -11.25
N LEU A 64 3.79 20.93 -10.95
CA LEU A 64 4.31 19.98 -11.93
C LEU A 64 3.24 18.97 -12.38
N VAL A 65 2.41 18.47 -11.47
CA VAL A 65 1.42 17.41 -11.78
C VAL A 65 0.37 17.87 -12.80
N PRO A 66 -0.25 19.06 -12.68
CA PRO A 66 -1.18 19.55 -13.71
C PRO A 66 -0.55 19.63 -15.11
N GLU A 67 0.75 19.92 -15.18
CA GLU A 67 1.47 20.05 -16.45
C GLU A 67 1.84 18.71 -17.08
N LEU A 68 2.04 17.68 -16.25
CA LEU A 68 2.14 16.29 -16.68
C LEU A 68 0.79 15.77 -17.19
N ILE A 69 -0.31 16.08 -16.48
CA ILE A 69 -1.67 15.69 -16.87
C ILE A 69 -2.04 16.23 -18.26
N LYS A 70 -1.57 17.44 -18.63
CA LYS A 70 -1.82 18.02 -19.96
C LYS A 70 -1.29 17.17 -21.12
N GLU A 71 -0.25 16.35 -20.89
CA GLU A 71 0.30 15.46 -21.92
C GLU A 71 -0.41 14.13 -22.04
N LEU A 72 -1.28 13.80 -21.09
CA LEU A 72 -2.10 12.61 -21.20
C LEU A 72 -3.07 12.74 -22.40
N PRO A 73 -3.44 11.63 -23.06
CA PRO A 73 -4.52 11.65 -24.04
C PRO A 73 -5.88 11.91 -23.37
N ASP A 74 -6.90 12.30 -24.14
CA ASP A 74 -8.16 12.83 -23.61
C ASP A 74 -8.89 11.90 -22.63
N GLY A 75 -8.82 10.58 -22.83
CA GLY A 75 -9.35 9.58 -21.90
C GLY A 75 -8.68 9.66 -20.51
N PRO A 76 -7.40 9.28 -20.38
CA PRO A 76 -6.68 9.38 -19.12
C PRO A 76 -6.64 10.79 -18.52
N LYS A 77 -6.53 11.84 -19.35
CA LYS A 77 -6.57 13.25 -18.90
C LYS A 77 -7.87 13.58 -18.17
N SER A 78 -9.02 13.18 -18.75
CA SER A 78 -10.35 13.44 -18.16
C SER A 78 -10.55 12.77 -16.80
N SER A 79 -9.79 11.70 -16.50
CA SER A 79 -9.81 11.02 -15.21
C SER A 79 -8.76 11.58 -14.24
N ALA A 80 -7.55 11.86 -14.73
CA ALA A 80 -6.43 12.31 -13.91
C ALA A 80 -6.61 13.73 -13.37
N GLU A 81 -7.17 14.65 -14.16
CA GLU A 81 -7.40 16.04 -13.75
C GLU A 81 -8.31 16.17 -12.52
N PRO A 82 -9.55 15.62 -12.51
CA PRO A 82 -10.39 15.68 -11.31
C PRO A 82 -9.81 14.84 -10.16
N ALA A 83 -9.16 13.71 -10.44
CA ALA A 83 -8.54 12.89 -9.40
C ALA A 83 -7.47 13.66 -8.61
N TRP A 84 -6.59 14.37 -9.32
CA TRP A 84 -5.58 15.22 -8.68
C TRP A 84 -6.22 16.42 -7.98
N ARG A 85 -7.14 17.13 -8.63
CA ARG A 85 -7.79 18.32 -8.06
C ARG A 85 -8.54 18.01 -6.75
N ASP A 86 -9.29 16.91 -6.72
CA ASP A 86 -10.23 16.61 -5.64
C ASP A 86 -9.58 15.75 -4.53
N PHE A 87 -8.56 14.95 -4.85
CA PHE A 87 -7.97 13.96 -3.95
C PHE A 87 -6.44 13.90 -3.95
N GLY A 88 -5.76 14.69 -4.79
CA GLY A 88 -4.29 14.73 -4.83
C GLY A 88 -3.72 15.34 -3.55
N GLU A 89 -2.72 14.66 -2.98
CA GLU A 89 -2.07 15.11 -1.75
C GLU A 89 -0.56 14.94 -1.86
N VAL A 90 0.18 15.88 -1.26
CA VAL A 90 1.63 15.76 -1.07
C VAL A 90 1.94 15.86 0.41
N VAL A 91 2.50 14.78 0.97
CA VAL A 91 2.86 14.72 2.39
C VAL A 91 4.37 14.79 2.55
N LEU A 92 4.84 15.90 3.12
CA LEU A 92 6.25 16.12 3.43
C LEU A 92 6.60 15.45 4.77
N CYS A 93 7.64 14.61 4.76
CA CYS A 93 8.16 13.95 5.96
C CYS A 93 9.63 14.32 6.16
N ASN A 94 10.08 14.41 7.41
CA ASN A 94 11.46 14.75 7.75
C ASN A 94 12.40 13.54 7.64
N THR A 95 11.85 12.33 7.76
CA THR A 95 12.61 11.07 7.75
C THR A 95 11.86 9.98 6.98
N SER A 96 12.59 8.98 6.49
CA SER A 96 12.01 7.78 5.88
C SER A 96 11.08 7.04 6.85
N GLU A 97 11.39 7.04 8.15
CA GLU A 97 10.57 6.40 9.19
C GLU A 97 9.21 7.09 9.37
N GLU A 98 9.20 8.43 9.34
CA GLU A 98 7.97 9.22 9.34
C GLU A 98 7.14 8.94 8.08
N MET A 99 7.78 8.89 6.92
CA MET A 99 7.12 8.57 5.64
C MET A 99 6.50 7.17 5.63
N ALA A 100 7.24 6.16 6.09
CA ALA A 100 6.71 4.80 6.23
C ALA A 100 5.53 4.74 7.20
N THR A 101 5.60 5.49 8.31
CA THR A 101 4.50 5.59 9.29
C THR A 101 3.26 6.26 8.70
N VAL A 102 3.42 7.31 7.91
CA VAL A 102 2.32 7.96 7.19
C VAL A 102 1.69 7.00 6.18
N SER A 103 2.51 6.33 5.36
CA SER A 103 2.04 5.33 4.39
C SER A 103 1.26 4.20 5.07
N ASP A 104 1.79 3.64 6.17
CA ASP A 104 1.13 2.56 6.93
C ASP A 104 -0.21 3.02 7.54
N LYS A 105 -0.34 4.29 7.92
CA LYS A 105 -1.61 4.85 8.40
C LYS A 105 -2.62 4.98 7.26
N TYR A 106 -2.16 5.45 6.10
CA TYR A 106 -2.98 5.60 4.90
C TYR A 106 -3.47 4.23 4.38
N ALA A 107 -2.59 3.22 4.43
CA ALA A 107 -2.82 1.86 3.96
C ALA A 107 -3.30 1.83 2.50
N PRO A 108 -2.47 2.31 1.56
CA PRO A 108 -2.83 2.44 0.16
C PRO A 108 -3.11 1.07 -0.48
N GLU A 109 -3.95 1.07 -1.51
CA GLU A 109 -4.15 -0.10 -2.36
C GLU A 109 -2.85 -0.46 -3.09
N HIS A 110 -2.23 0.54 -3.74
CA HIS A 110 -0.97 0.42 -4.46
C HIS A 110 0.07 1.36 -3.84
N LEU A 111 1.25 0.85 -3.50
CA LEU A 111 2.36 1.64 -2.97
C LEU A 111 3.61 1.49 -3.83
N GLU A 112 4.01 2.57 -4.50
CA GLU A 112 5.32 2.65 -5.17
C GLU A 112 6.36 3.31 -4.25
N VAL A 113 7.56 2.75 -4.20
CA VAL A 113 8.69 3.28 -3.44
C VAL A 113 9.85 3.58 -4.38
N HIS A 114 10.05 4.87 -4.64
CA HIS A 114 11.18 5.42 -5.39
C HIS A 114 12.19 6.03 -4.41
N ALA A 115 13.02 5.17 -3.81
CA ALA A 115 13.99 5.58 -2.78
C ALA A 115 15.19 4.64 -2.74
N GLU A 116 16.26 5.08 -2.08
CA GLU A 116 17.40 4.22 -1.76
C GLU A 116 17.04 3.18 -0.68
N ASN A 117 17.86 2.12 -0.57
CA ASN A 117 17.74 1.06 0.44
C ASN A 117 16.37 0.36 0.43
N LEU A 118 15.97 -0.19 -0.72
CA LEU A 118 14.69 -0.88 -0.93
C LEU A 118 14.43 -2.01 0.08
N ASP A 119 15.49 -2.70 0.53
CA ASP A 119 15.40 -3.75 1.56
C ASP A 119 14.86 -3.23 2.90
N TRP A 120 15.21 -1.99 3.27
CA TRP A 120 14.68 -1.37 4.48
C TRP A 120 13.18 -1.11 4.34
N TRP A 121 12.74 -0.57 3.21
CA TRP A 121 11.33 -0.30 2.93
C TRP A 121 10.49 -1.58 2.95
N LEU A 122 10.96 -2.63 2.28
CA LEU A 122 10.31 -3.95 2.27
C LEU A 122 10.11 -4.51 3.68
N LYS A 123 11.11 -4.38 4.55
CA LYS A 123 11.05 -4.88 5.93
C LYS A 123 10.22 -3.96 6.84
N ARG A 124 10.16 -2.67 6.53
CA ARG A 124 9.55 -1.66 7.40
C ARG A 124 8.06 -1.47 7.14
N LEU A 125 7.63 -1.44 5.88
CA LEU A 125 6.23 -1.19 5.50
C LEU A 125 5.35 -2.39 5.87
N LYS A 126 4.14 -2.13 6.35
CA LYS A 126 3.23 -3.16 6.91
C LYS A 126 1.85 -3.14 6.29
N ASN A 127 1.34 -1.97 5.93
CA ASN A 127 -0.04 -1.82 5.48
C ASN A 127 -0.09 -1.29 4.05
N TYR A 128 -0.33 -2.18 3.09
CA TYR A 128 -0.54 -1.87 1.67
C TYR A 128 -1.31 -3.02 1.01
N GLY A 129 -1.96 -2.78 -0.13
CA GLY A 129 -2.51 -3.85 -0.96
C GLY A 129 -1.40 -4.57 -1.74
N SER A 130 -0.61 -3.83 -2.51
CA SER A 130 0.58 -4.30 -3.22
C SER A 130 1.71 -3.26 -3.15
N LEU A 131 2.94 -3.75 -3.04
CA LEU A 131 4.16 -2.94 -2.91
C LEU A 131 5.03 -3.09 -4.16
N PHE A 132 5.46 -1.97 -4.71
CA PHE A 132 6.32 -1.86 -5.88
C PHE A 132 7.60 -1.10 -5.47
N LEU A 133 8.77 -1.72 -5.65
CA LEU A 133 10.04 -1.22 -5.15
C LEU A 133 10.98 -0.90 -6.32
N GLY A 134 11.56 0.31 -6.32
CA GLY A 134 12.54 0.74 -7.31
C GLY A 134 11.90 1.35 -8.57
N GLU A 135 12.71 2.12 -9.29
CA GLU A 135 12.31 2.80 -10.53
C GLU A 135 11.92 1.80 -11.63
N GLU A 136 12.50 0.61 -11.58
CA GLU A 136 12.25 -0.49 -12.49
C GLU A 136 10.87 -1.15 -12.33
N THR A 137 10.11 -0.80 -11.27
CA THR A 137 8.85 -1.47 -10.93
C THR A 137 7.70 -0.47 -10.84
N THR A 138 6.74 -0.57 -11.76
CA THR A 138 5.52 0.26 -11.76
C THR A 138 4.25 -0.56 -11.49
N VAL A 139 3.21 0.11 -10.97
CA VAL A 139 1.85 -0.44 -10.80
C VAL A 139 1.34 -1.12 -12.08
N ALA A 140 1.64 -0.56 -13.26
CA ALA A 140 1.20 -1.13 -14.53
C ALA A 140 1.70 -2.56 -14.75
N TYR A 141 2.87 -2.94 -14.22
CA TYR A 141 3.38 -4.30 -14.31
C TYR A 141 2.64 -5.25 -13.37
N GLY A 142 2.27 -4.77 -12.17
CA GLY A 142 1.39 -5.46 -11.22
C GLY A 142 0.03 -5.80 -11.81
N ASP A 143 -0.56 -4.82 -12.48
CA ASP A 143 -1.89 -4.94 -13.05
C ASP A 143 -1.99 -5.88 -14.24
N LYS A 144 -0.85 -6.24 -14.85
CA LYS A 144 -0.81 -6.92 -16.14
C LYS A 144 -0.04 -8.23 -16.13
N CYS A 145 1.23 -8.23 -15.73
CA CYS A 145 2.13 -9.33 -16.12
C CYS A 145 3.21 -9.74 -15.10
N SER A 146 3.41 -9.01 -14.00
CA SER A 146 4.48 -9.34 -13.04
C SER A 146 4.18 -10.56 -12.16
N GLY A 147 2.91 -10.96 -12.02
CA GLY A 147 2.50 -12.17 -11.31
C GLY A 147 1.61 -11.99 -10.07
N PRO A 148 1.82 -10.98 -9.19
CA PRO A 148 0.89 -10.65 -8.11
C PRO A 148 -0.53 -10.36 -8.61
N ASN A 149 -1.52 -10.49 -7.73
CA ASN A 149 -2.92 -10.26 -8.08
C ASN A 149 -3.30 -8.78 -7.93
N HIS A 150 -3.98 -8.21 -8.92
CA HIS A 150 -4.43 -6.81 -8.89
C HIS A 150 -5.80 -6.58 -8.22
N ILE A 151 -6.44 -7.62 -7.68
CA ILE A 151 -7.64 -7.46 -6.84
C ILE A 151 -7.15 -7.20 -5.41
N LEU A 152 -7.09 -5.92 -5.06
CA LEU A 152 -6.45 -5.43 -3.85
C LEU A 152 -7.45 -4.75 -2.89
N PRO A 153 -7.12 -4.68 -1.59
CA PRO A 153 -7.91 -3.94 -0.62
C PRO A 153 -7.77 -2.43 -0.80
N THR A 154 -8.89 -1.73 -0.91
CA THR A 154 -8.95 -0.26 -1.04
C THR A 154 -9.43 0.42 0.24
N LYS A 155 -9.42 1.76 0.27
CA LYS A 155 -9.98 2.58 1.35
C LYS A 155 -9.45 2.23 2.75
N GLY A 156 -8.15 1.92 2.83
CA GLY A 156 -7.47 1.58 4.07
C GLY A 156 -7.69 0.15 4.57
N ALA A 157 -8.32 -0.72 3.78
CA ALA A 157 -8.51 -2.12 4.13
C ALA A 157 -7.19 -2.92 4.17
N GLY A 158 -6.11 -2.38 3.58
CA GLY A 158 -4.75 -2.91 3.71
C GLY A 158 -4.24 -3.02 5.16
N ARG A 159 -4.96 -2.43 6.14
CA ARG A 159 -4.67 -2.59 7.58
C ARG A 159 -5.05 -3.96 8.16
N TYR A 160 -5.96 -4.70 7.52
CA TYR A 160 -6.51 -5.94 8.08
C TYR A 160 -6.71 -7.07 7.07
N THR A 161 -6.48 -6.82 5.78
CA THR A 161 -6.43 -7.87 4.75
C THR A 161 -5.37 -7.52 3.71
N GLY A 162 -4.83 -8.53 3.04
CA GLY A 162 -4.01 -8.36 1.83
C GLY A 162 -4.83 -8.56 0.55
N GLY A 163 -4.13 -8.51 -0.59
CA GLY A 163 -4.67 -8.81 -1.91
C GLY A 163 -5.27 -10.21 -2.06
N LEU A 164 -6.02 -10.40 -3.14
CA LEU A 164 -6.56 -11.70 -3.50
C LEU A 164 -5.43 -12.71 -3.74
N TYR A 165 -5.54 -13.89 -3.13
CA TYR A 165 -4.60 -14.99 -3.32
C TYR A 165 -5.36 -16.32 -3.25
N VAL A 166 -4.71 -17.41 -3.62
CA VAL A 166 -5.32 -18.75 -3.69
C VAL A 166 -6.05 -19.15 -2.40
N GLY A 167 -5.57 -18.74 -1.22
CA GLY A 167 -6.20 -19.06 0.06
C GLY A 167 -7.61 -18.47 0.23
N LYS A 168 -7.98 -17.42 -0.52
CA LYS A 168 -9.36 -16.89 -0.54
C LYS A 168 -10.34 -17.82 -1.24
N PHE A 169 -9.86 -18.79 -2.03
CA PHE A 169 -10.66 -19.81 -2.69
C PHE A 169 -10.64 -21.15 -1.94
N ILE A 170 -9.92 -21.24 -0.83
CA ILE A 170 -9.84 -22.46 -0.02
C ILE A 170 -10.89 -22.39 1.08
N LYS A 171 -11.71 -23.44 1.18
CA LYS A 171 -12.60 -23.66 2.33
C LYS A 171 -11.87 -24.47 3.40
N CYS A 172 -11.48 -23.82 4.50
CA CYS A 172 -10.86 -24.50 5.64
C CYS A 172 -11.92 -25.16 6.53
N LEU A 173 -12.08 -26.49 6.41
CA LEU A 173 -12.95 -27.28 7.29
C LEU A 173 -12.15 -27.82 8.47
N THR A 174 -12.67 -27.68 9.70
CA THR A 174 -12.11 -28.31 10.88
C THR A 174 -12.91 -29.56 11.23
N PHE A 175 -12.24 -30.66 11.57
CA PHE A 175 -12.88 -31.86 12.10
C PHE A 175 -12.17 -32.32 13.36
N GLN A 176 -12.91 -33.04 14.21
CA GLN A 176 -12.38 -33.60 15.44
C GLN A 176 -12.88 -35.02 15.61
N ARG A 177 -11.97 -35.92 15.98
CA ARG A 177 -12.26 -37.29 16.35
C ARG A 177 -11.48 -37.60 17.60
N MET A 178 -12.18 -38.02 18.65
CA MET A 178 -11.56 -38.42 19.91
C MET A 178 -11.59 -39.95 20.07
N SER A 179 -10.56 -40.51 20.71
CA SER A 179 -10.63 -41.85 21.26
C SER A 179 -11.50 -41.86 22.52
N LYS A 180 -11.86 -43.07 22.99
CA LYS A 180 -12.54 -43.23 24.28
C LYS A 180 -11.65 -42.72 25.43
N ASP A 181 -10.35 -43.02 25.40
CA ASP A 181 -9.43 -42.59 26.47
C ASP A 181 -9.27 -41.07 26.52
N ALA A 182 -9.22 -40.40 25.36
CA ALA A 182 -9.19 -38.94 25.29
C ALA A 182 -10.47 -38.30 25.85
N ASN A 183 -11.61 -38.99 25.78
CA ASN A 183 -12.87 -38.50 26.36
C ASN A 183 -12.76 -38.29 27.87
N LYS A 184 -11.97 -39.09 28.59
CA LYS A 184 -11.75 -38.93 30.04
C LYS A 184 -11.25 -37.52 30.37
N ILE A 185 -10.21 -37.07 29.66
CA ILE A 185 -9.55 -35.78 29.93
C ILE A 185 -10.38 -34.62 29.38
N VAL A 186 -10.81 -34.73 28.11
CA VAL A 186 -11.53 -33.65 27.41
C VAL A 186 -12.93 -33.47 27.98
N GLY A 187 -13.65 -34.56 28.25
CA GLY A 187 -15.00 -34.52 28.82
C GLY A 187 -15.02 -33.91 30.21
N ALA A 188 -14.09 -34.30 31.10
CA ALA A 188 -14.03 -33.77 32.46
C ALA A 188 -13.65 -32.27 32.47
N THR A 189 -12.73 -31.89 31.60
CA THR A 189 -12.36 -30.48 31.42
C THR A 189 -13.52 -29.66 30.87
N ALA A 190 -14.18 -30.14 29.81
CA ALA A 190 -15.34 -29.47 29.22
C ALA A 190 -16.49 -29.32 30.21
N ALA A 191 -16.74 -30.34 31.03
CA ALA A 191 -17.80 -30.28 32.03
C ALA A 191 -17.54 -29.26 33.15
N ARG A 192 -16.28 -29.14 33.61
CA ARG A 192 -15.90 -28.15 34.62
C ARG A 192 -15.93 -26.73 34.06
N LEU A 193 -15.40 -26.52 32.85
CA LEU A 193 -15.46 -25.23 32.16
C LEU A 193 -16.91 -24.79 31.92
N ALA A 194 -17.74 -25.69 31.38
CA ALA A 194 -19.14 -25.40 31.12
C ALA A 194 -19.91 -25.01 32.38
N ARG A 195 -19.60 -25.60 33.55
CA ARG A 195 -20.21 -25.18 34.83
C ARG A 195 -19.74 -23.81 35.29
N ALA A 196 -18.45 -23.53 35.14
CA ALA A 196 -17.89 -22.21 35.47
C ALA A 196 -18.50 -21.10 34.58
N GLU A 197 -18.85 -21.43 33.34
CA GLU A 197 -19.52 -20.55 32.38
C GLU A 197 -21.05 -20.49 32.55
N GLY A 198 -21.63 -21.23 33.49
CA GLY A 198 -23.09 -21.31 33.68
C GLY A 198 -23.85 -22.11 32.60
N MET A 199 -23.15 -22.88 31.77
CA MET A 199 -23.68 -23.66 30.65
C MET A 199 -23.97 -25.12 31.02
N GLU A 200 -24.91 -25.36 31.94
CA GLU A 200 -25.17 -26.68 32.53
C GLU A 200 -25.50 -27.78 31.48
N ALA A 201 -26.18 -27.44 30.38
CA ALA A 201 -26.46 -28.42 29.31
C ALA A 201 -25.17 -28.94 28.62
N HIS A 202 -24.17 -28.07 28.44
CA HIS A 202 -22.85 -28.46 27.91
C HIS A 202 -22.07 -29.30 28.93
N ALA A 203 -22.23 -29.03 30.24
CA ALA A 203 -21.64 -29.86 31.27
C ALA A 203 -22.23 -31.27 31.26
N ARG A 204 -23.56 -31.37 31.27
CA ARG A 204 -24.27 -32.65 31.28
C ARG A 204 -23.99 -33.51 30.05
N THR A 205 -23.90 -32.92 28.86
CA THR A 205 -23.55 -33.69 27.64
C THR A 205 -22.16 -34.33 27.77
N SER A 206 -21.25 -33.67 28.47
CA SER A 206 -19.90 -34.16 28.74
C SER A 206 -19.93 -35.25 29.82
N ASP A 207 -20.63 -35.03 30.94
CA ASP A 207 -20.80 -36.03 32.00
C ASP A 207 -21.48 -37.32 31.51
N ILE A 208 -22.48 -37.21 30.64
CA ILE A 208 -23.16 -38.37 30.03
C ILE A 208 -22.16 -39.25 29.27
N ARG A 209 -21.22 -38.63 28.53
CA ARG A 209 -20.20 -39.36 27.76
C ARG A 209 -19.13 -39.95 28.66
N LEU A 210 -18.66 -39.20 29.67
CA LEU A 210 -17.76 -39.72 30.70
C LEU A 210 -18.36 -40.97 31.34
N LYS A 211 -19.61 -40.87 31.83
CA LYS A 211 -20.33 -41.98 32.44
C LYS A 211 -20.48 -43.16 31.48
N LYS A 212 -20.85 -42.91 30.22
CA LYS A 212 -21.00 -43.96 29.19
C LYS A 212 -19.72 -44.76 28.96
N TYR A 213 -18.55 -44.12 29.07
CA TYR A 213 -17.26 -44.77 28.88
C TYR A 213 -16.56 -45.19 30.19
N GLY A 214 -17.27 -45.14 31.32
CA GLY A 214 -16.75 -45.60 32.62
C GLY A 214 -15.79 -44.61 33.29
N HIS A 215 -15.94 -43.32 33.00
CA HIS A 215 -15.16 -42.24 33.60
C HIS A 215 -16.03 -41.40 34.54
N SER A 216 -15.39 -40.81 35.55
CA SER A 216 -15.99 -39.80 36.42
C SER A 216 -15.32 -38.45 36.17
N ASN A 217 -16.08 -37.39 36.43
CA ASN A 217 -15.61 -36.02 36.43
C ASN A 217 -14.92 -35.69 37.75
#